data_AF-A0A257GJE2-F1
#
_entry.id   AF-A0A257GJE2-F1
#
_cell.length_a   1.000
_cell.length_b   1.000
_cell.length_c   1.000
_cell.angle_alpha   90.00
_cell.angle_beta   90.00
_cell.angle_gamma   90.00
#
_symmetry.space_group_name_H-M   'P 1'
#
loop_
_entity.id
_entity.type
_entity.pdbx_description
1 polymer ?
#
loop_
_entity_poly.entity_id
_entity_poly.type
_entity_poly.pdbx_seq_one_letter_code
_entity_poly.pdbx_strand_id
1 'polypeptide(L)'
;MRQRPHCNNHVTPDAKDAKMIALPPAIVTYFAATHDAARHSFDTCFAPSAVVQDEARTHRGLAEIKAWHIAANAPVSAVVPLALREKAGRSIVTAKVSGSFKGSPATLDFSFAMDAGLITELEIT
;
A
#
# COMPACT_ATOMS: atom_id res chain seq x y z
N MET A 1 51.41 -25.04 18.37
CA MET A 1 51.01 -23.75 19.00
C MET A 1 49.67 -23.32 18.41
N ARG A 2 48.62 -23.25 19.27
CA ARG A 2 47.42 -22.35 19.30
C ARG A 2 46.88 -21.83 17.94
N GLN A 3 45.61 -21.92 17.49
CA GLN A 3 44.27 -22.19 18.08
C GLN A 3 43.27 -22.64 16.96
N ARG A 4 42.17 -23.30 17.33
CA ARG A 4 40.85 -23.20 16.61
C ARG A 4 40.11 -21.96 17.17
N PRO A 5 39.07 -21.38 16.49
CA PRO A 5 37.72 -21.93 16.65
C PRO A 5 36.79 -21.83 15.43
N HIS A 6 35.77 -22.68 15.51
CA HIS A 6 34.51 -22.68 14.79
C HIS A 6 33.61 -21.53 15.30
N CYS A 7 32.89 -20.81 14.42
CA CYS A 7 31.66 -20.05 14.71
C CYS A 7 31.02 -19.71 13.34
N ASN A 8 29.99 -20.43 12.89
CA ASN A 8 28.56 -20.14 13.07
C ASN A 8 28.19 -18.67 12.79
N ASN A 9 27.54 -18.40 11.66
CA ASN A 9 26.67 -17.24 11.54
C ASN A 9 25.27 -17.71 11.13
N HIS A 10 24.57 -18.18 12.15
CA HIS A 10 23.13 -18.21 12.23
C HIS A 10 22.62 -16.78 12.00
N VAL A 11 21.99 -16.53 10.86
CA VAL A 11 21.17 -15.32 10.69
C VAL A 11 19.74 -15.73 10.98
N THR A 12 19.36 -15.66 12.25
CA THR A 12 17.97 -15.36 12.60
C THR A 12 17.79 -13.85 12.52
N PRO A 13 16.77 -13.36 11.81
CA PRO A 13 16.13 -12.12 12.19
C PRO A 13 14.86 -12.47 12.96
N ASP A 14 14.95 -12.41 14.30
CA ASP A 14 13.78 -12.28 15.16
C ASP A 14 13.55 -10.78 15.45
N ALA A 15 12.29 -10.39 15.25
CA ALA A 15 11.63 -9.13 15.59
C ALA A 15 12.03 -7.85 14.81
N LYS A 16 11.05 -7.37 14.03
CA LYS A 16 10.58 -5.95 13.87
C LYS A 16 10.53 -5.49 12.40
N ASP A 17 9.77 -6.24 11.62
CA ASP A 17 9.55 -6.12 10.18
C ASP A 17 8.66 -4.93 9.79
N ALA A 18 9.05 -3.71 10.19
CA ALA A 18 8.62 -2.49 9.50
C ALA A 18 9.70 -2.17 8.45
N LYS A 19 9.81 -3.03 7.44
CA LYS A 19 10.84 -2.91 6.41
C LYS A 19 10.58 -1.64 5.60
N MET A 20 11.62 -0.82 5.43
CA MET A 20 11.66 0.32 4.50
C MET A 20 11.44 -0.21 3.07
N ILE A 21 10.19 -0.33 2.67
CA ILE A 21 9.81 -0.68 1.30
C ILE A 21 9.93 0.61 0.50
N ALA A 22 10.83 0.62 -0.49
CA ALA A 22 10.97 1.75 -1.39
C ALA A 22 9.74 1.81 -2.31
N LEU A 23 8.71 2.53 -1.85
CA LEU A 23 7.50 2.77 -2.61
C LEU A 23 7.70 3.96 -3.57
N PRO A 24 7.16 3.90 -4.79
CA PRO A 24 7.04 5.06 -5.67
C PRO A 24 6.36 6.25 -4.95
N PRO A 25 6.73 7.49 -5.26
CA PRO A 25 6.22 8.67 -4.56
C PRO A 25 4.69 8.79 -4.62
N ALA A 26 4.06 8.38 -5.72
CA ALA A 26 2.61 8.33 -5.84
C ALA A 26 1.96 7.35 -4.85
N ILE A 27 2.57 6.18 -4.65
CA ILE A 27 2.09 5.16 -3.72
C ILE A 27 2.32 5.59 -2.26
N VAL A 28 3.47 6.20 -1.95
CA VAL A 28 3.73 6.79 -0.62
C VAL A 28 2.66 7.82 -0.29
N THR A 29 2.34 8.70 -1.24
CA THR A 29 1.35 9.76 -1.03
C THR A 29 -0.06 9.20 -0.90
N TYR A 30 -0.39 8.11 -1.62
CA TYR A 30 -1.64 7.38 -1.43
C TYR A 30 -1.80 6.85 0.00
N PHE A 31 -0.81 6.12 0.53
CA PHE A 31 -0.85 5.62 1.90
C PHE A 31 -0.81 6.74 2.95
N ALA A 32 -0.13 7.86 2.66
CA ALA A 32 -0.18 9.04 3.52
C ALA A 32 -1.58 9.67 3.55
N ALA A 33 -2.28 9.69 2.40
CA ALA A 33 -3.65 10.18 2.31
C ALA A 33 -4.63 9.29 3.08
N THR A 34 -4.35 7.99 3.29
CA THR A 34 -5.16 7.12 4.17
C THR A 34 -5.34 7.69 5.58
N HIS A 35 -4.31 8.34 6.12
CA HIS A 35 -4.36 8.95 7.44
C HIS A 35 -4.91 10.39 7.43
N ASP A 36 -4.75 11.12 6.33
CA ASP A 36 -5.27 12.48 6.19
C ASP A 36 -5.62 12.79 4.72
N ALA A 37 -6.78 12.30 4.29
CA ALA A 37 -7.28 12.44 2.92
C ALA A 37 -7.71 13.88 2.59
N ALA A 38 -7.87 14.73 3.61
CA ALA A 38 -8.28 16.12 3.48
C ALA A 38 -7.09 17.09 3.37
N ARG A 39 -5.95 16.78 4.00
CA ARG A 39 -4.72 17.61 3.94
C ARG A 39 -3.80 17.26 2.79
N HIS A 40 -3.77 16.01 2.34
CA HIS A 40 -2.72 15.57 1.42
C HIS A 40 -3.18 15.48 -0.02
N SER A 41 -2.21 15.66 -0.90
CA SER A 41 -2.25 15.81 -2.35
C SER A 41 -2.77 14.56 -3.10
N PHE A 42 -3.82 13.93 -2.60
CA PHE A 42 -4.47 12.75 -3.16
C PHE A 42 -4.86 12.97 -4.63
N ASP A 43 -5.43 14.15 -4.92
CA ASP A 43 -5.79 14.58 -6.28
C ASP A 43 -4.56 14.72 -7.21
N THR A 44 -3.34 14.80 -6.67
CA THR A 44 -2.09 14.92 -7.45
C THR A 44 -1.42 13.58 -7.74
N CYS A 45 -1.85 12.51 -7.07
CA CYS A 45 -1.27 11.18 -7.26
C CYS A 45 -2.01 10.38 -8.32
N PHE A 46 -3.28 10.70 -8.54
CA PHE A 46 -4.12 10.04 -9.53
C PHE A 46 -4.20 10.85 -10.82
N ALA A 47 -4.27 10.14 -11.94
CA ALA A 47 -4.63 10.73 -13.22
C ALA A 47 -6.09 11.24 -13.17
N PRO A 48 -6.45 12.27 -13.95
CA PRO A 48 -7.82 12.81 -13.97
C PRO A 48 -8.88 11.76 -14.37
N SER A 49 -8.48 10.79 -15.21
CA SER A 49 -9.30 9.66 -15.66
C SER A 49 -8.98 8.36 -14.93
N ALA A 50 -8.41 8.44 -13.72
CA ALA A 50 -8.05 7.24 -12.96
C ALA A 50 -9.29 6.40 -12.62
N VAL A 51 -9.05 5.10 -12.42
CA VAL A 51 -10.08 4.12 -12.05
C VAL A 51 -9.62 3.34 -10.83
N VAL A 52 -10.48 3.22 -9.82
CA VAL A 52 -10.26 2.33 -8.67
C VAL A 52 -11.25 1.18 -8.74
N GLN A 53 -10.80 -0.04 -8.47
CA GLN A 53 -11.63 -1.22 -8.31
C GLN A 53 -11.44 -1.78 -6.90
N ASP A 54 -12.52 -1.80 -6.13
CA ASP A 54 -12.54 -2.23 -4.73
C ASP A 54 -13.82 -3.00 -4.43
N GLU A 55 -13.72 -4.19 -3.85
CA GLU A 55 -14.86 -5.08 -3.54
C GLU A 55 -15.89 -5.20 -4.69
N ALA A 56 -15.42 -5.40 -5.92
CA ALA A 56 -16.22 -5.47 -7.16
C ALA A 56 -16.99 -4.17 -7.54
N ARG A 57 -16.68 -3.04 -6.91
CA ARG A 57 -17.13 -1.70 -7.32
C ARG A 57 -16.03 -1.02 -8.11
N THR A 58 -16.43 -0.22 -9.09
CA THR A 58 -15.51 0.56 -9.92
C THR A 58 -15.80 2.04 -9.72
N HIS A 59 -14.79 2.78 -9.26
CA HIS A 59 -14.84 4.21 -9.04
C HIS A 59 -14.02 4.95 -10.08
N ARG A 60 -14.64 5.89 -10.81
CA ARG A 60 -13.98 6.58 -11.93
C ARG A 60 -13.87 8.08 -11.70
N GLY A 61 -12.67 8.60 -11.90
CA GLY A 61 -12.38 10.02 -11.74
C GLY A 61 -12.12 10.42 -10.28
N LEU A 62 -11.40 11.53 -10.12
CA LEU A 62 -10.87 11.98 -8.83
C LEU A 62 -11.95 12.17 -7.75
N ALA A 63 -13.11 12.74 -8.11
CA ALA A 63 -14.18 13.00 -7.14
C ALA A 63 -14.75 11.70 -6.54
N GLU A 64 -14.99 10.70 -7.38
CA GLU A 64 -15.54 9.41 -6.93
C GLU A 64 -14.50 8.61 -6.16
N ILE A 65 -13.25 8.61 -6.64
CA ILE A 65 -12.11 7.97 -5.98
C ILE A 65 -11.85 8.59 -4.60
N LYS A 66 -11.97 9.92 -4.46
CA LYS A 66 -11.82 10.61 -3.18
C LYS A 66 -12.93 10.25 -2.20
N ALA A 67 -14.18 10.24 -2.66
CA ALA A 67 -15.32 9.85 -1.84
C ALA A 67 -15.20 8.38 -1.39
N TRP A 68 -14.84 7.49 -2.31
CA TRP A 68 -14.55 6.09 -2.01
C TRP A 68 -13.41 5.96 -1.00
N HIS A 69 -12.29 6.64 -1.21
CA HIS A 69 -11.13 6.54 -0.33
C HIS A 69 -11.47 7.00 1.11
N ILE A 70 -12.25 8.07 1.27
CA ILE A 70 -12.72 8.51 2.59
C ILE A 70 -13.61 7.44 3.23
N ALA A 71 -14.55 6.86 2.48
CA ALA A 71 -15.47 5.84 2.98
C ALA A 71 -14.74 4.52 3.34
N ALA A 72 -13.82 4.07 2.48
CA ALA A 72 -13.03 2.85 2.65
C ALA A 72 -12.08 2.95 3.85
N ASN A 73 -11.51 4.14 4.10
CA ASN A 73 -10.58 4.37 5.20
C ASN A 73 -11.26 4.85 6.49
N ALA A 74 -12.55 5.18 6.48
CA ALA A 74 -13.28 5.57 7.69
C ALA A 74 -13.20 4.54 8.85
N PRO A 75 -13.32 3.22 8.61
CA PRO A 75 -13.13 2.21 9.66
C PRO A 75 -11.66 1.81 9.86
N VAL A 76 -10.72 2.29 9.03
CA VAL A 76 -9.32 1.88 9.06
C VAL A 76 -8.57 2.70 10.11
N SER A 77 -7.80 2.00 10.95
CA SER A 77 -7.00 2.63 12.00
C SER A 77 -5.51 2.61 11.70
N ALA A 78 -5.03 1.57 11.01
CA ALA A 78 -3.64 1.43 10.62
C ALA A 78 -3.52 0.65 9.31
N VAL A 79 -2.61 1.09 8.44
CA VAL A 79 -2.22 0.38 7.22
C VAL A 79 -0.71 0.17 7.27
N VAL A 80 -0.29 -1.10 7.16
CA VAL A 80 1.12 -1.48 7.21
C VAL A 80 1.50 -2.16 5.90
N PRO A 81 2.25 -1.50 4.99
CA PRO A 81 2.75 -2.16 3.79
C PRO A 81 3.74 -3.26 4.20
N LEU A 82 3.49 -4.48 3.74
CA LEU A 82 4.29 -5.67 4.02
C LEU A 82 5.27 -5.98 2.89
N ALA A 83 4.85 -5.79 1.64
CA ALA A 83 5.67 -6.07 0.46
C ALA A 83 5.27 -5.19 -0.73
N LEU A 84 6.23 -4.89 -1.59
CA LEU A 84 6.02 -4.34 -2.93
C LEU A 84 6.56 -5.34 -3.95
N ARG A 85 5.81 -5.62 -5.00
CA ARG A 85 6.20 -6.48 -6.12
C ARG A 85 5.73 -5.85 -7.42
N GLU A 86 6.51 -5.93 -8.47
CA GLU A 86 6.07 -5.51 -9.81
C GLU A 86 5.63 -6.73 -10.61
N LYS A 87 4.45 -6.65 -11.23
CA LYS A 87 3.88 -7.73 -12.04
C LYS A 87 3.17 -7.14 -13.25
N ALA A 88 3.56 -7.59 -14.45
CA ALA A 88 2.94 -7.15 -15.71
C ALA A 88 2.88 -5.63 -15.90
N GLY A 89 3.90 -4.89 -15.44
CA GLY A 89 3.94 -3.43 -15.51
C GLY A 89 3.09 -2.71 -14.45
N ARG A 90 2.56 -3.44 -13.47
CA ARG A 90 1.83 -2.88 -12.32
C ARG A 90 2.64 -3.08 -11.04
N SER A 91 2.55 -2.12 -10.13
CA SER A 91 3.13 -2.20 -8.79
C SER A 91 2.09 -2.74 -7.81
N ILE A 92 2.30 -3.95 -7.30
CA ILE A 92 1.43 -4.62 -6.33
C ILE A 92 2.02 -4.42 -4.93
N VAL A 93 1.30 -3.73 -4.06
CA VAL A 93 1.65 -3.56 -2.65
C VAL A 93 0.76 -4.43 -1.80
N THR A 94 1.33 -5.43 -1.14
CA THR A 94 0.62 -6.18 -0.11
C THR A 94 0.67 -5.37 1.18
N ALA A 95 -0.47 -4.99 1.73
CA ALA A 95 -0.56 -4.24 2.98
C ALA A 95 -1.54 -4.87 3.97
N LYS A 96 -1.20 -4.82 5.25
CA LYS A 96 -2.06 -5.24 6.34
C LYS A 96 -2.88 -4.06 6.81
N VAL A 97 -4.19 -4.13 6.61
CA VAL A 97 -5.16 -3.12 7.03
C VAL A 97 -5.80 -3.58 8.34
N SER A 98 -5.64 -2.76 9.37
CA SER A 98 -6.22 -2.98 10.70
C SER A 98 -7.19 -1.85 11.01
N GLY A 99 -8.40 -2.19 11.42
CA GLY A 99 -9.44 -1.23 11.73
C GLY A 99 -10.58 -1.80 12.54
N SER A 100 -11.65 -1.02 12.65
CA SER A 100 -12.87 -1.33 13.39
C SER A 100 -13.92 -2.02 12.49
N PHE A 101 -13.49 -2.97 11.65
CA PHE A 101 -14.36 -3.74 10.75
C PHE A 101 -14.30 -5.24 11.07
N LYS A 102 -15.36 -5.98 10.73
CA LYS A 102 -15.46 -7.42 11.00
C LYS A 102 -14.44 -8.18 10.13
N GLY A 103 -13.51 -8.89 10.76
CA GLY A 103 -12.41 -9.58 10.06
C GLY A 103 -11.07 -8.85 10.09
N SER A 104 -10.98 -7.73 10.81
CA SER A 104 -9.72 -7.04 11.08
C SER A 104 -8.80 -7.87 12.00
N PRO A 105 -7.47 -7.94 11.71
CA PRO A 105 -6.79 -7.31 10.59
C PRO A 105 -6.88 -8.13 9.29
N ALA A 106 -7.08 -7.44 8.17
CA ALA A 106 -7.08 -8.04 6.84
C ALA A 106 -5.78 -7.74 6.09
N THR A 107 -5.32 -8.67 5.26
CA THR A 107 -4.22 -8.45 4.33
C THR A 107 -4.81 -8.26 2.94
N LEU A 108 -4.54 -7.12 2.32
CA LEU A 108 -5.05 -6.76 1.00
C LEU A 108 -3.88 -6.49 0.05
N ASP A 109 -4.04 -6.86 -1.21
CA ASP A 109 -3.11 -6.57 -2.28
C ASP A 109 -3.61 -5.37 -3.10
N PHE A 110 -2.83 -4.30 -3.12
CA PHE A 110 -3.10 -3.06 -3.83
C PHE A 110 -2.30 -3.03 -5.13
N SER A 111 -2.94 -3.30 -6.26
CA SER A 111 -2.35 -3.30 -7.59
C SER A 111 -2.48 -1.93 -8.24
N PHE A 112 -1.38 -1.18 -8.30
CA PHE A 112 -1.30 0.14 -8.92
C PHE A 112 -0.78 0.03 -10.36
N ALA A 113 -1.57 0.49 -11.32
CA ALA A 113 -1.07 0.86 -12.63
C ALA A 113 -0.69 2.34 -12.63
N MET A 114 0.51 2.64 -13.09
CA MET A 114 1.01 4.01 -13.16
C MET A 114 1.39 4.34 -14.60
N ASP A 115 1.10 5.58 -15.01
CA ASP A 115 1.54 6.17 -16.27
C ASP A 115 2.11 7.56 -15.99
N ALA A 116 3.28 7.86 -16.56
CA ALA A 116 4.00 9.13 -16.37
C ALA A 116 4.16 9.58 -14.89
N GLY A 117 4.20 8.63 -13.95
CA GLY A 117 4.32 8.91 -12.50
C GLY A 117 3.00 9.17 -11.77
N LEU A 118 1.85 9.02 -12.43
CA LEU A 118 0.51 9.13 -11.86
C LEU A 118 -0.19 7.78 -11.84
N ILE A 119 -1.02 7.54 -10.84
CA ILE A 119 -1.85 6.34 -10.71
C ILE A 119 -3.02 6.45 -11.70
N THR A 120 -3.06 5.56 -12.68
CA THR A 120 -4.15 5.47 -13.66
C THR A 120 -5.18 4.42 -13.27
N GLU A 121 -4.74 3.35 -12.60
CA GLU A 121 -5.64 2.31 -12.11
C GLU A 121 -5.17 1.82 -10.74
N LEU A 122 -6.11 1.54 -9.85
CA LEU A 122 -5.88 0.89 -8.57
C LEU A 122 -6.88 -0.25 -8.44
N GLU A 123 -6.40 -1.46 -8.22
CA GLU A 123 -7.23 -2.63 -7.93
C GLU A 123 -6.87 -3.17 -6.55
N ILE A 124 -7.88 -3.47 -5.74
CA ILE A 124 -7.71 -3.99 -4.37
C ILE A 124 -8.35 -5.37 -4.30
N THR A 125 -7.56 -6.36 -3.87
CA THR A 125 -7.96 -7.78 -3.76
C THR A 125 -7.60 -8.39 -2.43
#